data_AF-A0A229STF1-F1
#
_entry.id   AF-A0A229STF1-F1
#
_cell.length_a   1.000
_cell.length_b   1.000
_cell.length_c   1.000
_cell.angle_alpha   90.00
_cell.angle_beta   90.00
_cell.angle_gamma   90.00
#
_symmetry.space_group_name_H-M   'P 1'
#
loop_
_entity.id
_entity.type
_entity.pdbx_description
1 polymer ?
#
loop_
_entity_poly.entity_id
_entity_poly.type
_entity_poly.pdbx_seq_one_letter_code
_entity_poly.pdbx_strand_id
1 'polypeptide(L)'
;MNRVGLKWSIGISAVVACLAAAAIIFVVTRTTIATVPSHTATAKVTDQGVSLSVDEVTVAGPPGIAPAGATLSATTSTDAPFGAAAAMFTGAGGTLELSLSGGLQPAQPLSVTFPVTGPVPESAAATVLTNPSGTTGTHLIPASFDPARRTITAQVDHLSKFWPGFFNFGALTGNIKNFLGQTTGITAAKPDCAGQAANGPDGTTVTLGGDINGAPVWPCVRIEDGKAVVTLTGNSPLPWRIRAAPAATLNPPGTVDASKALVLAGYDTLVKTRPYAEGLLIPGVPLTYRLPAAKLPGVVAGQADVGTYLGMALLFGLDEALTVFGVNLGQIGTSADALRCLGDAVDAAKLGTHPRIDAIAGLTKAVLSCIGAVGHDVPGPIKVVIGILTTGISLVAAGLQGAVLTLTGKDTFTINLTPHPPPITLTTFAAEWGGHTRLLAITKDGLATEHIDDGCCTPVIDLTFRLSQPRGTPEYATATATVTSVTLLNWPTDLKAPTVGQTGTLKLRHGVITEPFSGTTYCSLTEQVRNTCGA
;
A
#
# COMPACT_ATOMS: atom_id res chain seq x y z
N MET A 1 24.80 -48.35 -4.97
CA MET A 1 24.72 -48.57 -6.43
C MET A 1 23.36 -48.10 -6.96
N ASN A 2 23.41 -47.19 -7.95
CA ASN A 2 22.45 -46.91 -9.02
C ASN A 2 20.98 -46.57 -8.69
N ARG A 3 20.63 -45.27 -8.74
CA ARG A 3 19.35 -44.76 -9.28
C ARG A 3 19.27 -43.22 -9.48
N VAL A 4 20.38 -42.55 -9.86
CA VAL A 4 20.38 -41.09 -10.14
C VAL A 4 20.64 -40.75 -11.62
N GLY A 5 21.08 -41.70 -12.44
CA GLY A 5 21.55 -41.42 -13.81
C GLY A 5 20.50 -41.34 -14.94
N LEU A 6 19.23 -41.69 -14.72
CA LEU A 6 18.27 -41.86 -15.84
C LEU A 6 17.33 -40.67 -16.09
N LYS A 7 17.33 -39.64 -15.22
CA LYS A 7 16.47 -38.45 -15.40
C LYS A 7 17.13 -37.29 -16.16
N TRP A 8 18.44 -37.34 -16.37
CA TRP A 8 19.18 -36.26 -17.05
C TRP A 8 19.21 -36.39 -18.58
N SER A 9 19.03 -37.59 -19.13
CA SER A 9 19.13 -37.85 -20.58
C SER A 9 17.85 -37.56 -21.36
N ILE A 10 16.69 -37.42 -20.71
CA ILE A 10 15.42 -37.09 -21.38
C ILE A 10 15.24 -35.57 -21.55
N GLY A 11 15.83 -34.75 -20.65
CA GLY A 11 15.75 -33.29 -20.73
C GLY A 11 16.58 -32.68 -21.86
N ILE A 12 17.74 -33.26 -22.18
CA ILE A 12 18.65 -32.71 -23.19
C ILE A 12 18.10 -32.95 -24.61
N SER A 13 17.45 -34.09 -24.87
CA SER A 13 16.87 -34.41 -26.18
C SER A 13 15.66 -33.53 -26.53
N ALA A 14 14.87 -33.10 -25.53
CA ALA A 14 13.75 -32.18 -25.75
C ALA A 14 14.22 -30.74 -26.08
N VAL A 15 15.31 -30.28 -25.46
CA VAL A 15 15.89 -28.95 -25.72
C VAL A 15 16.52 -28.88 -27.11
N VAL A 16 17.22 -29.93 -27.55
CA VAL A 16 17.83 -29.99 -28.89
C VAL A 16 16.76 -30.07 -30.00
N ALA A 17 15.67 -30.80 -29.77
CA ALA A 17 14.55 -30.85 -30.72
C ALA A 17 13.80 -29.51 -30.84
N CYS A 18 13.62 -28.77 -29.72
CA CYS A 18 13.05 -27.43 -29.75
C CYS A 18 13.96 -26.40 -30.45
N LEU A 19 15.28 -26.51 -30.28
CA LEU A 19 16.24 -25.61 -30.96
C LEU A 19 16.32 -25.89 -32.46
N ALA A 20 16.22 -27.14 -32.89
CA ALA A 20 16.17 -27.49 -34.31
C ALA A 20 14.85 -27.04 -34.98
N ALA A 21 13.71 -27.15 -34.29
CA ALA A 21 12.43 -26.64 -34.78
C ALA A 21 12.41 -25.11 -34.86
N ALA A 22 13.01 -24.40 -33.90
CA ALA A 22 13.15 -22.95 -33.94
C ALA A 22 14.06 -22.49 -35.09
N ALA A 23 15.15 -23.19 -35.38
CA ALA A 23 16.03 -22.88 -36.50
C ALA A 23 15.36 -23.11 -37.86
N ILE A 24 14.51 -24.14 -38.00
CA ILE A 24 13.76 -24.40 -39.24
C ILE A 24 12.63 -23.38 -39.44
N ILE A 25 11.95 -22.94 -38.38
CA ILE A 25 10.98 -21.84 -38.45
C ILE A 25 11.68 -20.52 -38.84
N PHE A 26 12.90 -20.27 -38.33
CA PHE A 26 13.67 -19.06 -38.66
C PHE A 26 14.19 -19.04 -40.11
N VAL A 27 14.47 -20.21 -40.70
CA VAL A 27 14.94 -20.32 -42.10
C VAL A 27 13.76 -20.30 -43.09
N VAL A 28 12.57 -20.79 -42.71
CA VAL A 28 11.38 -20.80 -43.59
C VAL A 28 10.55 -19.50 -43.50
N THR A 29 10.77 -18.64 -42.49
CA THR A 29 10.19 -17.28 -42.40
C THR A 29 11.08 -16.17 -42.96
N ARG A 30 12.10 -16.50 -43.77
CA ARG A 30 12.56 -15.60 -44.84
C ARG A 30 11.53 -15.60 -45.98
N THR A 31 10.28 -15.31 -45.65
CA THR A 31 9.35 -14.67 -46.57
C THR A 31 10.06 -13.43 -47.08
N THR A 32 10.16 -13.31 -48.40
CA THR A 32 10.39 -12.06 -49.10
C THR A 32 9.64 -10.95 -48.37
N ILE A 33 10.35 -10.16 -47.56
CA ILE A 33 9.81 -8.92 -47.02
C ILE A 33 9.65 -8.05 -48.25
N ALA A 34 8.43 -8.04 -48.80
CA ALA A 34 8.03 -7.06 -49.78
C ALA A 34 8.37 -5.71 -49.14
N THR A 35 9.35 -5.01 -49.70
CA THR A 35 9.75 -3.70 -49.25
C THR A 35 8.51 -2.83 -49.44
N VAL A 36 7.80 -2.54 -48.35
CA VAL A 36 6.64 -1.68 -48.42
C VAL A 36 7.15 -0.33 -48.92
N PRO A 37 6.53 0.27 -49.96
CA PRO A 37 6.99 1.53 -50.51
C PRO A 37 6.99 2.59 -49.40
N SER A 38 8.13 3.23 -49.19
CA SER A 38 8.24 4.46 -48.42
C SER A 38 8.10 5.64 -49.37
N HIS A 39 7.32 6.65 -48.98
CA HIS A 39 7.22 7.89 -49.74
C HIS A 39 7.93 8.99 -48.99
N THR A 40 8.61 9.87 -49.72
CA THR A 40 9.35 10.99 -49.14
C THR A 40 8.92 12.28 -49.80
N ALA A 41 8.57 13.27 -48.99
CA ALA A 41 8.38 14.65 -49.43
C ALA A 41 9.44 15.54 -48.78
N THR A 42 9.83 16.60 -49.49
CA THR A 42 10.75 17.61 -48.97
C THR A 42 10.20 19.01 -49.19
N ALA A 43 10.51 19.92 -48.28
CA ALA A 43 10.19 21.33 -48.41
C ALA A 43 11.33 22.21 -47.87
N LYS A 44 11.52 23.38 -48.48
CA LYS A 44 12.46 24.39 -47.98
C LYS A 44 11.80 25.20 -46.87
N VAL A 45 12.55 25.44 -45.80
CA VAL A 45 12.17 26.37 -44.74
C VAL A 45 12.30 27.79 -45.30
N THR A 46 11.23 28.56 -45.22
CA THR A 46 11.18 29.97 -45.63
C THR A 46 11.09 30.88 -44.39
N ASP A 47 11.09 32.18 -44.63
CA ASP A 47 10.77 33.21 -43.65
C ASP A 47 9.35 33.06 -43.06
N GLN A 48 8.43 32.45 -43.81
CA GLN A 48 7.06 32.16 -43.37
C GLN A 48 6.92 30.80 -42.66
N GLY A 49 8.01 30.05 -42.50
CA GLY A 49 8.02 28.71 -41.91
C GLY A 49 8.12 27.61 -42.95
N VAL A 50 7.49 26.47 -42.70
CA VAL A 50 7.50 25.32 -43.63
C VAL A 50 6.19 24.57 -43.56
N SER A 51 5.70 24.09 -44.69
CA SER A 51 4.56 23.17 -44.76
C SER A 51 4.86 22.12 -45.81
N LEU A 52 4.63 20.86 -45.47
CA LEU A 52 4.75 19.73 -46.40
C LEU A 52 3.66 18.70 -46.13
N SER A 53 3.37 17.88 -47.13
CA SER A 53 2.49 16.72 -46.98
C SER A 53 3.06 15.50 -47.70
N VAL A 54 2.89 14.34 -47.08
CA VAL A 54 3.28 13.02 -47.60
C VAL A 54 2.24 12.00 -47.14
N ASP A 55 1.62 11.26 -48.06
CA ASP A 55 0.56 10.28 -47.77
C ASP A 55 -0.51 10.77 -46.78
N GLU A 56 -1.07 11.95 -47.04
CA GLU A 56 -2.08 12.63 -46.20
C GLU A 56 -1.60 13.08 -44.81
N VAL A 57 -0.38 12.72 -44.41
CA VAL A 57 0.29 13.33 -43.25
C VAL A 57 0.67 14.75 -43.61
N THR A 58 0.40 15.70 -42.73
CA THR A 58 0.80 17.10 -42.90
C THR A 58 1.74 17.51 -41.77
N VAL A 59 2.79 18.24 -42.14
CA VAL A 59 3.80 18.75 -41.21
C VAL A 59 3.93 20.24 -41.45
N ALA A 60 3.72 21.04 -40.42
CA ALA A 60 3.79 22.48 -40.47
C ALA A 60 4.69 23.02 -39.37
N GLY A 61 5.64 23.87 -39.72
CA GLY A 61 6.52 24.58 -38.80
C GLY A 61 6.33 26.09 -38.91
N PRO A 62 6.33 26.82 -37.79
CA PRO A 62 6.23 28.29 -37.80
C PRO A 62 7.49 28.96 -38.36
N PRO A 63 7.44 30.29 -38.63
CA PRO A 63 8.64 31.10 -38.88
C PRO A 63 9.75 30.87 -37.85
N GLY A 64 10.99 30.77 -38.30
CA GLY A 64 12.16 30.59 -37.43
C GLY A 64 12.36 29.16 -36.92
N ILE A 65 11.64 28.18 -37.46
CA ILE A 65 11.80 26.75 -37.12
C ILE A 65 13.21 26.21 -37.38
N ALA A 66 13.87 26.71 -38.42
CA ALA A 66 15.25 26.41 -38.80
C ALA A 66 15.78 27.55 -39.70
N PRO A 67 17.09 27.61 -40.01
CA PRO A 67 17.62 28.60 -40.96
C PRO A 67 16.89 28.54 -42.31
N ALA A 68 16.56 29.71 -42.86
CA ALA A 68 15.94 29.80 -44.18
C ALA A 68 16.81 29.09 -45.23
N GLY A 69 16.18 28.28 -46.08
CA GLY A 69 16.87 27.43 -47.06
C GLY A 69 17.26 26.03 -46.55
N ALA A 70 17.12 25.75 -45.26
CA ALA A 70 17.19 24.38 -44.74
C ALA A 70 16.09 23.51 -45.39
N THR A 71 16.37 22.24 -45.65
CA THR A 71 15.39 21.30 -46.20
C THR A 71 14.80 20.46 -45.08
N LEU A 72 13.48 20.51 -44.89
CA LEU A 72 12.73 19.55 -44.09
C LEU A 72 12.35 18.36 -44.98
N SER A 73 12.66 17.14 -44.53
CA SER A 73 12.29 15.89 -45.18
C SER A 73 11.33 15.12 -44.28
N ALA A 74 10.32 14.54 -44.90
CA ALA A 74 9.33 13.70 -44.24
C ALA A 74 9.17 12.41 -45.04
N THR A 75 9.39 11.29 -44.36
CA THR A 75 9.32 9.96 -44.96
C THR A 75 8.28 9.12 -44.23
N THR A 76 7.32 8.57 -44.96
CA THR A 76 6.31 7.66 -44.43
C THR A 76 6.74 6.21 -44.60
N SER A 77 6.38 5.37 -43.63
CA SER A 77 6.58 3.91 -43.68
C SER A 77 5.48 3.16 -42.93
N THR A 78 5.49 1.83 -42.97
CA THR A 78 4.56 0.98 -42.20
C THR A 78 5.26 0.25 -41.06
N ASP A 79 6.32 0.84 -40.51
CA ASP A 79 7.07 0.20 -39.43
C ASP A 79 6.18 0.03 -38.19
N ALA A 80 6.27 -1.13 -37.54
CA ALA A 80 5.57 -1.33 -36.29
C ALA A 80 6.21 -0.47 -35.18
N PRO A 81 5.42 0.06 -34.23
CA PRO A 81 5.96 0.70 -33.04
C PRO A 81 6.79 -0.33 -32.24
N PHE A 82 7.84 0.15 -31.60
CA PHE A 82 8.80 -0.68 -30.86
C PHE A 82 8.68 -0.44 -29.34
N GLY A 83 9.29 -1.34 -28.56
CA GLY A 83 9.38 -1.21 -27.11
C GLY A 83 8.13 -1.65 -26.34
N ALA A 84 8.20 -1.57 -25.01
CA ALA A 84 7.15 -2.06 -24.11
C ALA A 84 5.79 -1.33 -24.30
N ALA A 85 5.82 -0.08 -24.79
CA ALA A 85 4.61 0.70 -25.07
C ALA A 85 3.79 0.13 -26.25
N ALA A 86 4.41 -0.62 -27.17
CA ALA A 86 3.72 -1.18 -28.34
C ALA A 86 2.59 -2.15 -27.96
N ALA A 87 2.71 -2.86 -26.82
CA ALA A 87 1.67 -3.76 -26.33
C ALA A 87 0.37 -3.06 -25.88
N MET A 88 0.44 -1.75 -25.63
CA MET A 88 -0.68 -0.94 -25.12
C MET A 88 -1.15 0.10 -26.14
N PHE A 89 -0.58 0.07 -27.33
CA PHE A 89 -0.76 1.08 -28.35
C PHE A 89 -1.39 0.47 -29.60
N THR A 90 -2.51 1.02 -30.00
CA THR A 90 -3.16 0.68 -31.26
C THR A 90 -2.75 1.72 -32.30
N GLY A 91 -1.90 1.31 -33.26
CA GLY A 91 -1.50 2.17 -34.36
C GLY A 91 -2.71 2.65 -35.16
N ALA A 92 -2.75 3.94 -35.48
CA ALA A 92 -3.83 4.59 -36.21
C ALA A 92 -3.47 4.94 -37.66
N GLY A 93 -2.28 4.58 -38.13
CA GLY A 93 -1.83 4.94 -39.46
C GLY A 93 -0.37 4.57 -39.71
N GLY A 94 0.18 5.11 -40.79
CA GLY A 94 1.60 4.98 -41.14
C GLY A 94 2.51 5.70 -40.14
N THR A 95 3.77 5.28 -40.13
CA THR A 95 4.86 5.90 -39.39
C THR A 95 5.40 7.09 -40.17
N LEU A 96 5.85 8.14 -39.47
CA LEU A 96 6.49 9.31 -40.07
C LEU A 96 7.91 9.47 -39.50
N GLU A 97 8.89 9.61 -40.37
CA GLU A 97 10.25 10.00 -40.02
C GLU A 97 10.52 11.42 -40.52
N LEU A 98 10.97 12.30 -39.62
CA LEU A 98 11.30 13.68 -39.93
C LEU A 98 12.81 13.91 -39.81
N SER A 99 13.36 14.73 -40.70
CA SER A 99 14.74 15.20 -40.61
C SER A 99 14.89 16.59 -41.22
N LEU A 100 15.82 17.38 -40.69
CA LEU A 100 16.27 18.64 -41.28
C LEU A 100 17.69 18.46 -41.84
N SER A 101 17.95 19.12 -42.97
CA SER A 101 19.29 19.15 -43.59
C SER A 101 20.36 19.57 -42.58
N GLY A 102 21.48 18.85 -42.57
CA GLY A 102 22.57 19.10 -41.63
C GLY A 102 22.38 18.51 -40.23
N GLY A 103 21.37 17.66 -40.03
CA GLY A 103 21.10 17.02 -38.73
C GLY A 103 20.56 17.97 -37.67
N LEU A 104 20.02 19.12 -38.10
CA LEU A 104 19.48 20.14 -37.21
C LEU A 104 18.21 19.63 -36.49
N GLN A 105 18.00 20.13 -35.28
CA GLN A 105 16.74 20.01 -34.56
C GLN A 105 15.97 21.33 -34.67
N PRO A 106 14.62 21.29 -34.63
CA PRO A 106 13.80 22.46 -34.79
C PRO A 106 13.94 23.40 -33.59
N ALA A 107 14.04 24.71 -33.85
CA ALA A 107 14.13 25.73 -32.81
C ALA A 107 12.76 26.05 -32.17
N GLN A 108 11.67 25.60 -32.79
CA GLN A 108 10.30 25.72 -32.31
C GLN A 108 9.54 24.40 -32.54
N PRO A 109 8.41 24.13 -31.88
CA PRO A 109 7.65 22.92 -32.17
C PRO A 109 7.08 22.89 -33.61
N LEU A 110 7.08 21.71 -34.21
CA LEU A 110 6.37 21.38 -35.45
C LEU A 110 4.99 20.81 -35.12
N SER A 111 3.98 21.23 -35.87
CA SER A 111 2.65 20.60 -35.85
C SER A 111 2.61 19.47 -36.86
N VAL A 112 2.33 18.26 -36.38
CA VAL A 112 2.18 17.06 -37.23
C VAL A 112 0.77 16.55 -37.13
N THR A 113 0.12 16.34 -38.27
CA THR A 113 -1.25 15.80 -38.35
C THR A 113 -1.25 14.53 -39.17
N PHE A 114 -1.74 13.46 -38.56
CA PHE A 114 -1.81 12.12 -39.13
C PHE A 114 -3.26 11.73 -39.43
N PRO A 115 -3.55 11.11 -40.58
CA PRO A 115 -4.84 10.49 -40.83
C PRO A 115 -5.03 9.26 -39.92
N VAL A 116 -6.26 9.02 -39.46
CA VAL A 116 -6.63 7.84 -38.68
C VAL A 116 -7.34 6.80 -39.54
N THR A 117 -6.61 5.74 -39.87
CA THR A 117 -7.14 4.56 -40.55
C THR A 117 -7.60 3.52 -39.53
N GLY A 118 -8.76 2.90 -39.78
CA GLY A 118 -9.30 1.83 -38.93
C GLY A 118 -10.20 2.30 -37.76
N PRO A 119 -10.59 1.37 -36.87
CA PRO A 119 -11.48 1.67 -35.76
C PRO A 119 -10.78 2.50 -34.68
N VAL A 120 -11.51 3.46 -34.11
CA VAL A 120 -11.06 4.22 -32.94
C VAL A 120 -11.49 3.45 -31.69
N PRO A 121 -10.56 3.01 -30.83
CA PRO A 121 -10.94 2.27 -29.62
C PRO A 121 -11.77 3.15 -28.68
N GLU A 122 -12.83 2.59 -28.12
CA GLU A 122 -13.60 3.27 -27.07
C GLU A 122 -12.70 3.54 -25.86
N SER A 123 -12.75 4.76 -25.31
CA SER A 123 -11.99 5.19 -24.12
C SER A 123 -10.47 5.21 -24.25
N ALA A 124 -9.91 5.32 -25.46
CA ALA A 124 -8.47 5.50 -25.66
C ALA A 124 -8.07 6.97 -25.87
N ALA A 125 -6.87 7.34 -25.42
CA ALA A 125 -6.31 8.67 -25.67
C ALA A 125 -5.45 8.66 -26.93
N ALA A 126 -5.61 9.68 -27.77
CA ALA A 126 -4.73 9.90 -28.91
C ALA A 126 -3.32 10.25 -28.45
N THR A 127 -2.32 9.59 -29.03
CA THR A 127 -0.92 9.82 -28.72
C THR A 127 -0.06 9.55 -29.95
N VAL A 128 1.12 10.15 -29.97
CA VAL A 128 2.19 9.81 -30.92
C VAL A 128 3.35 9.20 -30.14
N LEU A 129 3.75 7.98 -30.49
CA LEU A 129 4.98 7.39 -29.96
C LEU A 129 6.18 7.93 -30.73
N THR A 130 7.32 8.03 -30.06
CA THR A 130 8.58 8.42 -30.71
C THR A 130 9.80 7.76 -30.08
N ASN A 131 10.90 7.70 -30.83
CA ASN A 131 12.23 7.34 -30.35
C ASN A 131 13.21 8.49 -30.62
N PRO A 132 13.44 9.40 -29.66
CA PRO A 132 14.45 10.43 -29.85
C PRO A 132 15.83 9.78 -30.01
N SER A 133 16.57 10.18 -31.04
CA SER A 133 17.91 9.68 -31.30
C SER A 133 18.82 9.90 -30.07
N GLY A 134 19.53 8.86 -29.63
CA GLY A 134 20.43 8.93 -28.46
C GLY A 134 19.77 8.62 -27.12
N THR A 135 18.48 8.25 -27.10
CA THR A 135 17.79 7.81 -25.89
C THR A 135 17.48 6.31 -25.93
N THR A 136 17.47 5.66 -24.78
CA THR A 136 16.99 4.28 -24.62
C THR A 136 15.55 4.31 -24.13
N GLY A 137 14.59 4.54 -25.02
CA GLY A 137 13.18 4.51 -24.61
C GLY A 137 12.19 4.93 -25.68
N THR A 138 10.97 4.42 -25.55
CA THR A 138 9.81 4.93 -26.30
C THR A 138 9.21 6.10 -25.53
N HIS A 139 9.05 7.24 -26.18
CA HIS A 139 8.44 8.44 -25.61
C HIS A 139 7.01 8.60 -26.12
N LEU A 140 6.12 9.11 -25.27
CA LEU A 140 4.74 9.44 -25.62
C LEU A 140 4.59 10.94 -25.77
N ILE A 141 4.14 11.38 -26.95
CA ILE A 141 3.75 12.75 -27.22
C ILE A 141 2.23 12.83 -27.11
N PRO A 142 1.68 13.70 -26.24
CA PRO A 142 0.25 13.96 -26.19
C PRO A 142 -0.26 14.46 -27.53
N ALA A 143 -1.41 13.94 -27.97
CA ALA A 143 -2.02 14.33 -29.22
C ALA A 143 -3.52 14.57 -29.05
N SER A 144 -4.11 15.38 -29.93
CA SER A 144 -5.55 15.58 -30.01
C SER A 144 -6.13 14.78 -31.17
N PHE A 145 -7.25 14.10 -30.95
CA PHE A 145 -8.02 13.46 -32.02
C PHE A 145 -9.21 14.33 -32.42
N ASP A 146 -9.28 14.68 -33.70
CA ASP A 146 -10.46 15.32 -34.31
C ASP A 146 -11.33 14.22 -34.94
N PRO A 147 -12.51 13.90 -34.37
CA PRO A 147 -13.37 12.84 -34.88
C PRO A 147 -14.04 13.20 -36.21
N ALA A 148 -14.25 14.49 -36.49
CA ALA A 148 -14.89 14.93 -37.73
C ALA A 148 -13.93 14.81 -38.92
N ARG A 149 -12.65 15.16 -38.70
CA ARG A 149 -11.59 15.02 -39.71
C ARG A 149 -10.90 13.66 -39.69
N ARG A 150 -11.13 12.87 -38.63
CA ARG A 150 -10.43 11.61 -38.34
C ARG A 150 -8.91 11.78 -38.38
N THR A 151 -8.41 12.77 -37.65
CA THR A 151 -6.97 13.07 -37.60
C THR A 151 -6.44 13.12 -36.18
N ILE A 152 -5.20 12.66 -35.99
CA ILE A 152 -4.41 12.86 -34.77
C ILE A 152 -3.42 13.99 -35.01
N THR A 153 -3.46 15.04 -34.19
CA THR A 153 -2.53 16.17 -34.26
C THR A 153 -1.66 16.24 -33.01
N ALA A 154 -0.35 16.35 -33.19
CA ALA A 154 0.63 16.48 -32.12
C ALA A 154 1.60 17.64 -32.40
N GLN A 155 2.13 18.24 -31.33
CA GLN A 155 3.26 19.17 -31.40
C GLN A 155 4.54 18.40 -31.08
N VAL A 156 5.52 18.42 -31.97
CA VAL A 156 6.79 17.71 -31.81
C VAL A 156 7.94 18.72 -31.78
N ASP A 157 8.83 18.59 -30.80
CA ASP A 157 9.94 19.51 -30.54
C ASP A 157 11.31 18.94 -30.94
N HIS A 158 11.32 17.74 -31.48
CA HIS A 158 12.49 17.07 -32.01
C HIS A 158 12.11 16.32 -33.29
N LEU A 159 13.11 15.94 -34.08
CA LEU A 159 12.96 15.15 -35.30
C LEU A 159 13.46 13.74 -35.05
N SER A 160 12.63 12.79 -35.42
CA SER A 160 12.84 11.36 -35.20
C SER A 160 11.78 10.59 -35.99
N LYS A 161 11.51 9.35 -35.58
CA LYS A 161 10.42 8.53 -36.08
C LYS A 161 9.21 8.62 -35.13
N PHE A 162 8.02 8.72 -35.70
CA PHE A 162 6.76 8.97 -35.02
C PHE A 162 5.71 7.96 -35.45
N TRP A 163 5.01 7.36 -34.48
CA TRP A 163 3.90 6.44 -34.72
C TRP A 163 2.61 7.04 -34.15
N PRO A 164 1.62 7.40 -34.96
CA PRO A 164 0.33 7.89 -34.48
C PRO A 164 -0.56 6.73 -34.02
N GLY A 165 -1.32 6.94 -32.97
CA GLY A 165 -2.22 5.90 -32.48
C GLY A 165 -3.00 6.26 -31.23
N PHE A 166 -3.59 5.24 -30.66
CA PHE A 166 -4.42 5.32 -29.48
C PHE A 166 -3.82 4.47 -28.38
N PHE A 167 -3.60 5.10 -27.22
CA PHE A 167 -3.13 4.40 -26.03
C PHE A 167 -4.33 3.81 -25.29
N ASN A 168 -4.35 2.49 -25.14
CA ASN A 168 -5.43 1.78 -24.48
C ASN A 168 -5.13 1.59 -22.98
N PHE A 169 -5.68 2.47 -22.15
CA PHE A 169 -5.55 2.35 -20.69
C PHE A 169 -6.32 1.16 -20.10
N GLY A 170 -7.31 0.60 -20.82
CA GLY A 170 -7.95 -0.65 -20.42
C GLY A 170 -6.98 -1.82 -20.46
N ALA A 171 -6.16 -1.92 -21.52
CA ALA A 171 -5.11 -2.93 -21.64
C ALA A 171 -4.00 -2.77 -20.58
N LEU A 172 -3.78 -1.54 -20.10
CA LEU A 172 -2.88 -1.27 -18.97
C LEU A 172 -3.37 -2.01 -17.71
N THR A 173 -4.67 -2.05 -17.41
CA THR A 173 -5.18 -2.72 -16.19
C THR A 173 -4.85 -4.21 -16.10
N GLY A 174 -4.84 -4.93 -17.23
CA GLY A 174 -4.44 -6.34 -17.28
C GLY A 174 -2.93 -6.54 -17.05
N ASN A 175 -2.13 -5.56 -17.46
CA ASN A 175 -0.67 -5.57 -17.36
C ASN A 175 -0.11 -4.82 -16.15
N ILE A 176 -0.92 -4.07 -15.40
CA ILE A 176 -0.51 -3.28 -14.22
C ILE A 176 0.15 -4.17 -13.17
N LYS A 177 -0.32 -5.41 -12.96
CA LYS A 177 0.37 -6.36 -12.06
C LYS A 177 1.80 -6.66 -12.51
N ASN A 178 2.03 -6.82 -13.80
CA ASN A 178 3.34 -7.13 -14.36
C ASN A 178 4.22 -5.88 -14.42
N PHE A 179 3.67 -4.74 -14.84
CA PHE A 179 4.36 -3.46 -14.88
C PHE A 179 4.79 -3.03 -13.48
N LEU A 180 3.89 -3.00 -12.49
CA LEU A 180 4.24 -2.64 -11.11
C LEU A 180 5.19 -3.64 -10.46
N GLY A 181 4.98 -4.94 -10.71
CA GLY A 181 5.86 -5.99 -10.20
C GLY A 181 7.27 -5.92 -10.77
N GLN A 182 7.44 -5.46 -12.01
CA GLN A 182 8.74 -5.42 -12.70
C GLN A 182 9.44 -4.07 -12.67
N THR A 183 8.73 -2.93 -12.66
CA THR A 183 9.35 -1.60 -12.77
C THR A 183 9.54 -0.87 -11.46
N THR A 184 8.89 -1.29 -10.38
CA THR A 184 8.93 -0.48 -9.14
C THR A 184 9.56 -1.16 -7.94
N GLY A 185 9.57 -2.51 -7.84
CA GLY A 185 10.05 -3.19 -6.62
C GLY A 185 9.29 -2.75 -5.35
N ILE A 186 8.12 -2.13 -5.51
CA ILE A 186 7.41 -1.40 -4.45
C ILE A 186 6.64 -2.33 -3.50
N THR A 187 6.44 -3.59 -3.87
CA THR A 187 5.89 -4.58 -2.93
C THR A 187 6.99 -5.03 -1.98
N ALA A 188 6.90 -4.60 -0.72
CA ALA A 188 7.77 -5.13 0.32
C ALA A 188 7.53 -6.65 0.47
N ALA A 189 8.61 -7.40 0.74
CA ALA A 189 8.49 -8.81 1.06
C ALA A 189 7.52 -8.99 2.24
N LYS A 190 6.62 -9.96 2.13
CA LYS A 190 5.69 -10.28 3.22
C LYS A 190 6.49 -10.67 4.47
N PRO A 191 6.35 -9.94 5.60
CA PRO A 191 7.03 -10.30 6.84
C PRO A 191 6.53 -11.63 7.40
N ASP A 192 7.39 -12.38 8.09
CA ASP A 192 7.02 -13.68 8.69
C ASP A 192 5.90 -13.56 9.74
N CYS A 193 5.86 -12.43 10.45
CA CYS A 193 4.82 -12.13 11.44
C CYS A 193 3.44 -11.79 10.84
N ALA A 194 3.33 -11.66 9.52
CA ALA A 194 2.12 -11.13 8.90
C ALA A 194 0.90 -12.03 9.13
N GLY A 195 -0.12 -11.48 9.78
CA GLY A 195 -1.36 -12.17 10.14
C GLY A 195 -1.25 -13.11 11.34
N GLN A 196 -0.08 -13.21 11.99
CA GLN A 196 0.11 -14.05 13.16
C GLN A 196 -0.46 -13.39 14.43
N ALA A 197 -0.85 -14.22 15.40
CA ALA A 197 -1.24 -13.75 16.73
C ALA A 197 -0.02 -13.33 17.56
N ALA A 198 -0.22 -12.38 18.48
CA ALA A 198 0.80 -11.96 19.43
C ALA A 198 0.48 -12.46 20.84
N ASN A 199 1.47 -12.99 21.54
CA ASN A 199 1.35 -13.36 22.95
C ASN A 199 2.02 -12.30 23.82
N GLY A 200 1.32 -11.88 24.87
CA GLY A 200 1.80 -10.98 25.90
C GLY A 200 2.49 -11.74 27.04
N PRO A 201 3.32 -11.05 27.83
CA PRO A 201 4.00 -11.64 28.99
C PRO A 201 3.03 -12.05 30.11
N ASP A 202 1.83 -11.47 30.14
CA ASP A 202 0.71 -11.81 31.01
C ASP A 202 -0.11 -13.03 30.51
N GLY A 203 0.29 -13.63 29.38
CA GLY A 203 -0.42 -14.72 28.73
C GLY A 203 -1.63 -14.29 27.91
N THR A 204 -1.90 -12.98 27.80
CA THR A 204 -2.92 -12.46 26.89
C THR A 204 -2.49 -12.68 25.44
N THR A 205 -3.35 -13.23 24.60
CA THR A 205 -3.10 -13.37 23.16
C THR A 205 -3.93 -12.37 22.38
N VAL A 206 -3.35 -11.64 21.42
CA VAL A 206 -4.08 -10.78 20.49
C VAL A 206 -4.08 -11.41 19.11
N THR A 207 -5.28 -11.65 18.57
CA THR A 207 -5.47 -12.19 17.21
C THR A 207 -5.90 -11.10 16.25
N LEU A 208 -5.51 -11.24 14.98
CA LEU A 208 -5.94 -10.37 13.89
C LEU A 208 -7.11 -11.00 13.11
N GLY A 209 -8.07 -10.18 12.70
CA GLY A 209 -9.20 -10.58 11.84
C GLY A 209 -9.59 -9.48 10.85
N GLY A 210 -10.68 -9.67 10.11
CA GLY A 210 -11.12 -8.74 9.05
C GLY A 210 -10.47 -9.07 7.70
N ASP A 211 -10.11 -8.04 6.93
CA ASP A 211 -9.64 -8.13 5.54
C ASP A 211 -8.17 -8.56 5.40
N ILE A 212 -7.61 -9.26 6.39
CA ILE A 212 -6.18 -9.64 6.46
C ILE A 212 -5.71 -10.48 5.26
N ASN A 213 -6.62 -11.24 4.64
CA ASN A 213 -6.35 -12.08 3.49
C ASN A 213 -6.66 -11.32 2.20
N GLY A 214 -5.63 -10.75 1.57
CA GLY A 214 -5.78 -9.95 0.36
C GLY A 214 -5.85 -8.44 0.61
N ALA A 215 -5.68 -7.99 1.86
CA ALA A 215 -5.43 -6.59 2.17
C ALA A 215 -4.24 -6.05 1.37
N PRO A 216 -4.26 -4.75 1.06
CA PRO A 216 -3.13 -4.03 0.46
C PRO A 216 -1.97 -3.82 1.44
N VAL A 217 -1.99 -4.50 2.60
CA VAL A 217 -1.01 -4.40 3.67
C VAL A 217 -0.75 -5.77 4.31
N TRP A 218 0.44 -5.93 4.87
CA TRP A 218 0.83 -7.04 5.73
C TRP A 218 0.86 -6.56 7.19
N PRO A 219 -0.13 -6.91 8.02
CA PRO A 219 -0.15 -6.51 9.42
C PRO A 219 0.61 -7.49 10.29
N CYS A 220 1.50 -6.96 11.12
CA CYS A 220 2.11 -7.67 12.24
C CYS A 220 1.64 -7.05 13.55
N VAL A 221 1.40 -7.89 14.56
CA VAL A 221 1.08 -7.44 15.91
C VAL A 221 2.08 -8.02 16.89
N ARG A 222 2.41 -7.25 17.93
CA ARG A 222 3.16 -7.69 19.11
C ARG A 222 2.62 -6.98 20.35
N ILE A 223 2.85 -7.55 21.53
CA ILE A 223 2.50 -6.90 22.80
C ILE A 223 3.79 -6.40 23.46
N GLU A 224 3.83 -5.11 23.80
CA GLU A 224 4.98 -4.45 24.42
C GLU A 224 4.45 -3.37 25.37
N ASP A 225 4.96 -3.33 26.61
CA ASP A 225 4.63 -2.31 27.62
C ASP A 225 3.12 -2.07 27.79
N GLY A 226 2.33 -3.14 27.85
CA GLY A 226 0.87 -3.07 28.00
C GLY A 226 0.13 -2.51 26.77
N LYS A 227 0.79 -2.45 25.60
CA LYS A 227 0.22 -1.98 24.34
C LYS A 227 0.28 -3.07 23.27
N ALA A 228 -0.76 -3.14 22.46
CA ALA A 228 -0.72 -3.85 21.19
C ALA A 228 -0.04 -2.93 20.15
N VAL A 229 1.15 -3.32 19.72
CA VAL A 229 1.93 -2.63 18.70
C VAL A 229 1.65 -3.27 17.35
N VAL A 230 1.00 -2.53 16.47
CA VAL A 230 0.59 -2.97 15.13
C VAL A 230 1.47 -2.30 14.10
N THR A 231 2.28 -3.09 13.40
CA THR A 231 3.08 -2.62 12.28
C THR A 231 2.44 -3.06 10.98
N LEU A 232 2.12 -2.11 10.12
CA LEU A 232 1.61 -2.34 8.77
C LEU A 232 2.75 -2.17 7.77
N THR A 233 2.97 -3.17 6.94
CA THR A 233 3.88 -3.08 5.80
C THR A 233 3.05 -3.01 4.51
N GLY A 234 3.32 -2.04 3.63
CA GLY A 234 2.57 -1.89 2.38
C GLY A 234 2.75 -3.08 1.43
N ASN A 235 1.64 -3.63 0.95
CA ASN A 235 1.55 -4.65 -0.12
C ASN A 235 0.85 -4.08 -1.37
N SER A 236 0.92 -2.75 -1.54
CA SER A 236 0.27 -2.01 -2.61
C SER A 236 1.17 -0.87 -3.04
N PRO A 237 1.18 -0.51 -4.33
CA PRO A 237 1.90 0.67 -4.82
C PRO A 237 1.22 1.98 -4.41
N LEU A 238 -0.04 1.94 -3.98
CA LEU A 238 -0.76 3.12 -3.56
C LEU A 238 -0.48 3.42 -2.09
N PRO A 239 -0.41 4.71 -1.70
CA PRO A 239 -0.49 5.11 -0.31
C PRO A 239 -1.88 4.81 0.24
N TRP A 240 -1.89 4.46 1.52
CA TRP A 240 -3.12 4.22 2.27
C TRP A 240 -3.16 5.13 3.48
N ARG A 241 -4.26 5.86 3.62
CA ARG A 241 -4.59 6.58 4.84
C ARG A 241 -5.07 5.59 5.86
N ILE A 242 -4.32 5.46 6.94
CA ILE A 242 -4.60 4.50 8.00
C ILE A 242 -5.15 5.25 9.19
N ARG A 243 -6.18 4.69 9.82
CA ARG A 243 -6.73 5.12 11.09
C ARG A 243 -6.79 3.95 12.05
N ALA A 244 -6.60 4.23 13.33
CA ALA A 244 -6.72 3.24 14.38
C ALA A 244 -7.72 3.70 15.45
N ALA A 245 -8.53 2.77 15.92
CA ALA A 245 -9.47 2.92 17.02
C ALA A 245 -9.29 1.75 18.02
N PRO A 246 -9.38 1.95 19.35
CA PRO A 246 -9.48 3.24 20.04
C PRO A 246 -8.23 4.10 19.80
N ALA A 247 -8.24 5.35 20.29
CA ALA A 247 -7.15 6.31 20.10
C ALA A 247 -5.77 5.65 20.35
N ALA A 248 -4.93 5.69 19.31
CA ALA A 248 -3.62 5.06 19.27
C ALA A 248 -2.54 6.11 19.10
N THR A 249 -1.32 5.81 19.55
CA THR A 249 -0.16 6.64 19.24
C THR A 249 0.50 6.10 17.97
N LEU A 250 0.75 6.99 17.01
CA LEU A 250 1.51 6.68 15.82
C LEU A 250 3.00 6.86 16.09
N ASN A 251 3.82 5.87 15.78
CA ASN A 251 5.27 6.05 15.80
C ASN A 251 5.70 6.85 14.58
N PRO A 252 6.70 7.75 14.72
CA PRO A 252 7.29 8.36 13.55
C PRO A 252 7.85 7.27 12.63
N PRO A 253 7.75 7.44 11.31
CA PRO A 253 8.42 6.55 10.37
C PRO A 253 9.92 6.52 10.68
N GLY A 254 10.56 5.37 10.47
CA GLY A 254 12.01 5.23 10.62
C GLY A 254 12.78 6.10 9.62
N THR A 255 14.08 5.84 9.47
CA THR A 255 14.87 6.51 8.43
C THR A 255 14.28 6.23 7.05
N VAL A 256 13.80 7.26 6.40
CA VAL A 256 13.28 7.23 5.02
C VAL A 256 14.18 8.10 4.13
N ASP A 257 14.19 7.81 2.83
CA ASP A 257 14.84 8.70 1.86
C ASP A 257 14.19 10.10 1.87
N ALA A 258 14.93 11.12 1.42
CA ALA A 258 14.51 12.52 1.51
C ALA A 258 13.18 12.80 0.81
N SER A 259 12.93 12.16 -0.33
CA SER A 259 11.67 12.25 -1.07
C SER A 259 10.48 11.73 -0.26
N LYS A 260 10.61 10.54 0.35
CA LYS A 260 9.57 9.98 1.22
C LYS A 260 9.39 10.80 2.50
N ALA A 261 10.47 11.35 3.05
CA ALA A 261 10.41 12.25 4.21
C ALA A 261 9.56 13.49 3.90
N LEU A 262 9.77 14.11 2.73
CA LEU A 262 9.03 15.29 2.30
C LEU A 262 7.54 15.00 2.15
N VAL A 263 7.19 13.87 1.54
CA VAL A 263 5.80 13.42 1.41
C VAL A 263 5.15 13.24 2.78
N LEU A 264 5.81 12.51 3.68
CA LEU A 264 5.28 12.24 5.02
C LEU A 264 5.13 13.54 5.83
N ALA A 265 6.06 14.48 5.71
CA ALA A 265 5.99 15.80 6.36
C ALA A 265 4.87 16.68 5.79
N GLY A 266 4.70 16.68 4.46
CA GLY A 266 3.59 17.37 3.79
C GLY A 266 2.24 16.81 4.22
N TYR A 267 2.12 15.47 4.25
CA TYR A 267 0.92 14.79 4.70
C TYR A 267 0.60 15.06 6.18
N ASP A 268 1.61 14.96 7.06
CA ASP A 268 1.47 15.29 8.49
C ASP A 268 0.89 16.69 8.69
N THR A 269 1.36 17.67 7.91
CA THR A 269 0.84 19.04 7.94
C THR A 269 -0.64 19.13 7.54
N LEU A 270 -1.08 18.34 6.55
CA LEU A 270 -2.48 18.29 6.10
C LEU A 270 -3.42 17.63 7.11
N VAL A 271 -2.91 16.70 7.93
CA VAL A 271 -3.74 15.93 8.88
C VAL A 271 -3.69 16.43 10.32
N LYS A 272 -2.80 17.36 10.67
CA LYS A 272 -2.70 17.97 12.02
C LYS A 272 -4.01 18.51 12.58
N THR A 273 -4.93 18.95 11.73
CA THR A 273 -6.24 19.49 12.13
C THR A 273 -7.32 18.41 12.29
N ARG A 274 -7.01 17.15 12.01
CA ARG A 274 -7.99 16.04 12.06
C ARG A 274 -8.05 15.43 13.47
N PRO A 275 -9.25 15.00 13.93
CA PRO A 275 -9.47 14.56 15.31
C PRO A 275 -8.92 13.16 15.64
N TYR A 276 -8.29 12.47 14.68
CA TYR A 276 -7.79 11.09 14.86
C TYR A 276 -6.33 11.00 14.46
N ALA A 277 -5.58 10.11 15.11
CA ALA A 277 -4.24 9.72 14.67
C ALA A 277 -4.34 9.04 13.32
N GLU A 278 -4.11 9.80 12.27
CA GLU A 278 -4.19 9.38 10.87
C GLU A 278 -2.78 9.34 10.30
N GLY A 279 -2.31 8.15 9.98
CA GLY A 279 -1.00 7.93 9.37
C GLY A 279 -1.12 7.66 7.87
N LEU A 280 -0.07 7.96 7.13
CA LEU A 280 0.03 7.59 5.72
C LEU A 280 0.98 6.40 5.58
N LEU A 281 0.43 5.26 5.17
CA LEU A 281 1.24 4.11 4.78
C LEU A 281 1.64 4.29 3.32
N ILE A 282 2.88 4.72 3.10
CA ILE A 282 3.48 4.78 1.77
C ILE A 282 4.27 3.50 1.49
N PRO A 283 4.46 3.14 0.22
CA PRO A 283 5.15 1.90 -0.08
C PRO A 283 6.62 1.88 0.36
N GLY A 284 7.08 0.72 0.84
CA GLY A 284 8.43 0.52 1.36
C GLY A 284 8.69 1.13 2.75
N VAL A 285 7.73 1.81 3.37
CA VAL A 285 7.87 2.38 4.71
C VAL A 285 6.83 1.77 5.65
N PRO A 286 7.24 1.02 6.69
CA PRO A 286 6.29 0.47 7.64
C PRO A 286 5.66 1.57 8.50
N LEU A 287 4.37 1.44 8.78
CA LEU A 287 3.62 2.33 9.65
C LEU A 287 3.29 1.60 10.95
N THR A 288 3.63 2.16 12.12
CA THR A 288 3.43 1.47 13.41
C THR A 288 2.51 2.25 14.34
N TYR A 289 1.41 1.62 14.74
CA TYR A 289 0.49 2.10 15.78
C TYR A 289 0.74 1.38 17.10
N ARG A 290 0.52 2.09 18.22
CA ARG A 290 0.43 1.47 19.55
C ARG A 290 -0.92 1.75 20.16
N LEU A 291 -1.70 0.68 20.36
CA LEU A 291 -3.01 0.72 20.99
C LEU A 291 -2.89 0.25 22.45
N PRO A 292 -3.54 0.91 23.43
CA PRO A 292 -3.56 0.41 24.80
C PRO A 292 -4.24 -0.97 24.85
N ALA A 293 -3.55 -2.01 25.33
CA ALA A 293 -4.10 -3.37 25.34
C ALA A 293 -5.38 -3.46 26.18
N ALA A 294 -5.43 -2.73 27.29
CA ALA A 294 -6.61 -2.63 28.16
C ALA A 294 -7.85 -1.97 27.52
N LYS A 295 -7.70 -1.32 26.35
CA LYS A 295 -8.82 -0.73 25.60
C LYS A 295 -9.22 -1.54 24.36
N LEU A 296 -8.61 -2.71 24.16
CA LEU A 296 -9.02 -3.62 23.09
C LEU A 296 -10.40 -4.25 23.42
N PRO A 297 -11.21 -4.63 22.43
CA PRO A 297 -10.89 -4.80 21.00
C PRO A 297 -10.61 -3.50 20.24
N GLY A 298 -9.79 -3.61 19.20
CA GLY A 298 -9.36 -2.48 18.37
C GLY A 298 -9.59 -2.73 16.89
N VAL A 299 -9.51 -1.67 16.11
CA VAL A 299 -9.66 -1.68 14.66
C VAL A 299 -8.59 -0.80 14.04
N VAL A 300 -7.94 -1.30 13.01
CA VAL A 300 -7.07 -0.53 12.12
C VAL A 300 -7.68 -0.58 10.73
N ALA A 301 -8.11 0.57 10.23
CA ALA A 301 -8.76 0.69 8.92
C ALA A 301 -7.91 1.53 7.98
N GLY A 302 -7.91 1.17 6.70
CA GLY A 302 -7.22 1.91 5.66
C GLY A 302 -8.14 2.33 4.53
N GLN A 303 -7.83 3.48 3.92
CA GLN A 303 -8.43 3.92 2.66
C GLN A 303 -7.34 4.32 1.68
N ALA A 304 -7.45 3.92 0.41
CA ALA A 304 -6.53 4.33 -0.64
C ALA A 304 -6.57 5.86 -0.81
N ASP A 305 -5.42 6.51 -0.88
CA ASP A 305 -5.33 7.95 -1.06
C ASP A 305 -4.67 8.32 -2.39
N VAL A 306 -5.52 8.29 -3.41
CA VAL A 306 -5.13 8.59 -4.79
C VAL A 306 -4.59 10.01 -4.91
N GLY A 307 -5.14 10.97 -4.16
CA GLY A 307 -4.68 12.36 -4.16
C GLY A 307 -3.23 12.48 -3.69
N THR A 308 -2.92 11.87 -2.54
CA THR A 308 -1.55 11.85 -2.02
C THR A 308 -0.61 11.08 -2.95
N TYR A 309 -1.06 9.99 -3.59
CA TYR A 309 -0.23 9.31 -4.61
C TYR A 309 0.13 10.25 -5.76
N LEU A 310 -0.84 10.97 -6.32
CA LEU A 310 -0.59 11.87 -7.45
C LEU A 310 0.42 12.95 -7.04
N GLY A 311 0.29 13.49 -5.84
CA GLY A 311 1.28 14.40 -5.25
C GLY A 311 2.67 13.76 -5.14
N MET A 312 2.76 12.52 -4.64
CA MET A 312 4.02 11.77 -4.57
C MET A 312 4.65 11.54 -5.94
N ALA A 313 3.88 10.99 -6.89
CA ALA A 313 4.38 10.64 -8.22
C ALA A 313 4.88 11.87 -8.97
N LEU A 314 4.21 13.01 -8.78
CA LEU A 314 4.65 14.29 -9.28
C LEU A 314 5.97 14.74 -8.63
N LEU A 315 6.09 14.64 -7.30
CA LEU A 315 7.31 15.00 -6.57
C LEU A 315 8.50 14.10 -6.94
N PHE A 316 8.28 12.78 -7.05
CA PHE A 316 9.29 11.83 -7.52
C PHE A 316 9.69 12.10 -8.96
N GLY A 317 8.71 12.39 -9.83
CA GLY A 317 8.99 12.74 -11.22
C GLY A 317 9.76 14.05 -11.36
N LEU A 318 9.48 15.00 -10.48
CA LEU A 318 10.25 16.23 -10.37
C LEU A 318 11.68 15.95 -9.87
N ASP A 319 11.85 15.09 -8.85
CA ASP A 319 13.16 14.71 -8.33
C ASP A 319 14.05 14.07 -9.40
N GLU A 320 13.49 13.12 -10.13
CA GLU A 320 14.19 12.40 -11.19
C GLU A 320 14.55 13.36 -12.33
N ALA A 321 13.62 14.24 -12.72
CA ALA A 321 13.89 15.28 -13.72
C ALA A 321 15.01 16.22 -13.25
N LEU A 322 14.98 16.69 -12.01
CA LEU A 322 15.98 17.62 -11.46
C LEU A 322 17.35 16.97 -11.28
N THR A 323 17.40 15.69 -10.92
CA THR A 323 18.64 14.92 -10.78
C THR A 323 19.41 14.82 -12.10
N VAL A 324 18.70 14.68 -13.23
CA VAL A 324 19.31 14.71 -14.58
C VAL A 324 20.05 16.03 -14.83
N PHE A 325 19.59 17.13 -14.23
CA PHE A 325 20.20 18.46 -14.34
C PHE A 325 21.14 18.79 -13.17
N GLY A 326 21.47 17.82 -12.31
CA GLY A 326 22.35 18.02 -11.15
C GLY A 326 21.72 18.86 -10.02
N VAL A 327 20.40 19.07 -10.04
CA VAL A 327 19.66 19.80 -9.01
C VAL A 327 19.12 18.80 -8.00
N ASN A 328 19.44 18.98 -6.72
CA ASN A 328 18.97 18.12 -5.64
C ASN A 328 17.70 18.72 -5.00
N LEU A 329 16.57 17.99 -5.00
CA LEU A 329 15.33 18.46 -4.36
C LEU A 329 15.50 18.80 -2.88
N GLY A 330 16.45 18.19 -2.19
CA GLY A 330 16.79 18.53 -0.80
C GLY A 330 17.19 20.00 -0.62
N GLN A 331 17.70 20.66 -1.67
CA GLN A 331 17.99 22.10 -1.67
C GLN A 331 16.76 22.96 -2.01
N ILE A 332 15.76 22.42 -2.69
CA ILE A 332 14.49 23.11 -2.96
C ILE A 332 13.55 23.02 -1.77
N GLY A 333 13.64 21.95 -0.97
CA GLY A 333 12.86 21.78 0.27
C GLY A 333 13.10 22.85 1.33
N THR A 334 14.10 23.72 1.18
CA THR A 334 14.33 24.90 2.04
C THR A 334 13.74 26.19 1.45
N SER A 335 13.27 26.19 0.20
CA SER A 335 12.62 27.32 -0.44
C SER A 335 11.12 27.34 -0.15
N ALA A 336 10.73 28.20 0.79
CA ALA A 336 9.32 28.37 1.18
C ALA A 336 8.42 28.75 -0.01
N ASP A 337 8.93 29.50 -0.98
CA ASP A 337 8.16 29.97 -2.13
C ASP A 337 7.86 28.85 -3.14
N ALA A 338 8.83 27.95 -3.38
CA ALA A 338 8.62 26.79 -4.26
C ALA A 338 7.60 25.81 -3.66
N LEU A 339 7.70 25.55 -2.35
CA LEU A 339 6.74 24.73 -1.62
C LEU A 339 5.34 25.35 -1.59
N ARG A 340 5.26 26.69 -1.43
CA ARG A 340 3.97 27.40 -1.46
C ARG A 340 3.32 27.36 -2.84
N CYS A 341 4.10 27.56 -3.91
CA CYS A 341 3.58 27.45 -5.28
C CYS A 341 3.03 26.04 -5.58
N LEU A 342 3.76 24.99 -5.17
CA LEU A 342 3.29 23.60 -5.28
C LEU A 342 2.00 23.36 -4.48
N GLY A 343 1.92 23.90 -3.25
CA GLY A 343 0.69 23.86 -2.44
C GLY A 343 -0.49 24.53 -3.15
N ASP A 344 -0.29 25.76 -3.63
CA ASP A 344 -1.31 26.53 -4.35
C ASP A 344 -1.76 25.81 -5.64
N ALA A 345 -0.83 25.14 -6.34
CA ALA A 345 -1.12 24.34 -7.54
C ALA A 345 -1.98 23.10 -7.23
N VAL A 346 -1.70 22.40 -6.13
CA VAL A 346 -2.49 21.25 -5.66
C VAL A 346 -3.89 21.68 -5.24
N ASP A 347 -4.01 22.78 -4.49
CA ASP A 347 -5.29 23.34 -4.07
C ASP A 347 -6.12 23.81 -5.27
N ALA A 348 -5.49 24.50 -6.23
CA ALA A 348 -6.15 24.96 -7.45
C ALA A 348 -6.67 23.81 -8.32
N ALA A 349 -5.99 22.65 -8.31
CA ALA A 349 -6.42 21.46 -9.03
C ALA A 349 -7.68 20.80 -8.42
N LYS A 350 -8.10 21.20 -7.20
CA LYS A 350 -9.27 20.66 -6.49
C LYS A 350 -9.30 19.13 -6.50
N LEU A 351 -8.17 18.50 -6.19
CA LEU A 351 -8.05 17.05 -6.12
C LEU A 351 -8.90 16.54 -4.94
N GLY A 352 -10.16 16.21 -5.21
CA GLY A 352 -10.99 15.45 -4.28
C GLY A 352 -10.43 14.03 -4.09
N THR A 353 -11.08 13.24 -3.24
CA THR A 353 -10.77 11.81 -3.08
C THR A 353 -10.86 11.01 -4.39
N HIS A 354 -11.55 11.56 -5.40
CA HIS A 354 -11.75 10.98 -6.72
C HIS A 354 -11.46 12.03 -7.81
N PRO A 355 -10.20 12.30 -8.15
CA PRO A 355 -9.86 13.30 -9.14
C PRO A 355 -10.31 12.83 -10.54
N ARG A 356 -10.94 13.74 -11.29
CA ARG A 356 -11.25 13.52 -12.71
C ARG A 356 -9.97 13.76 -13.54
N ILE A 357 -9.95 13.22 -14.76
CA ILE A 357 -8.77 13.30 -15.67
C ILE A 357 -8.36 14.76 -15.95
N ASP A 358 -9.32 15.66 -16.06
CA ASP A 358 -9.11 17.10 -16.24
C ASP A 358 -8.40 17.77 -15.05
N ALA A 359 -8.68 17.33 -13.82
CA ALA A 359 -7.98 17.80 -12.63
C ALA A 359 -6.50 17.38 -12.62
N ILE A 360 -6.20 16.17 -13.11
CA ILE A 360 -4.82 15.67 -13.23
C ILE A 360 -4.03 16.50 -14.26
N ALA A 361 -4.62 16.78 -15.42
CA ALA A 361 -4.00 17.63 -16.44
C ALA A 361 -3.77 19.07 -15.95
N GLY A 362 -4.72 19.60 -15.16
CA GLY A 362 -4.61 20.91 -14.51
C GLY A 362 -3.46 20.96 -13.51
N LEU A 363 -3.32 19.93 -12.67
CA LEU A 363 -2.21 19.81 -11.72
C LEU A 363 -0.86 19.82 -12.41
N THR A 364 -0.68 19.00 -13.45
CA THR A 364 0.59 18.93 -14.20
C THR A 364 0.97 20.29 -14.77
N LYS A 365 0.01 21.02 -15.36
CA LYS A 365 0.24 22.38 -15.88
C LYS A 365 0.62 23.37 -14.77
N ALA A 366 -0.08 23.34 -13.64
CA ALA A 366 0.18 24.24 -12.53
C ALA A 366 1.58 24.00 -11.94
N VAL A 367 2.00 22.74 -11.81
CA VAL A 367 3.31 22.37 -11.28
C VAL A 367 4.43 22.76 -12.24
N LEU A 368 4.25 22.52 -13.54
CA LEU A 368 5.15 23.01 -14.59
C LEU A 368 5.33 24.53 -14.52
N SER A 369 4.27 25.29 -14.22
CA SER A 369 4.34 26.74 -14.08
C SER A 369 5.13 27.19 -12.85
N CYS A 370 5.05 26.44 -11.74
CA CYS A 370 5.86 26.70 -10.54
C CYS A 370 7.35 26.48 -10.78
N ILE A 371 7.71 25.44 -11.54
CA ILE A 371 9.12 25.14 -11.87
C ILE A 371 9.67 26.17 -12.87
N GLY A 372 8.86 26.61 -13.83
CA GLY A 372 9.24 27.63 -14.81
C GLY A 372 9.68 28.95 -14.19
N ALA A 373 9.12 29.33 -13.03
CA ALA A 373 9.49 30.54 -12.30
C ALA A 373 10.82 30.44 -11.53
N VAL A 374 11.33 29.23 -11.27
CA VAL A 374 12.61 29.02 -10.58
C VAL A 374 13.76 28.89 -11.59
N GLY A 375 13.46 28.55 -12.84
CA GLY A 375 14.46 28.28 -13.90
C GLY A 375 15.01 29.50 -14.64
N HIS A 376 14.71 30.73 -14.23
CA HIS A 376 15.14 31.93 -14.97
C HIS A 376 16.67 32.11 -15.08
N ASP A 377 17.45 31.44 -14.22
CA ASP A 377 18.92 31.50 -14.21
C ASP A 377 19.62 30.26 -14.81
N VAL A 378 18.89 29.31 -15.41
CA VAL A 378 19.50 28.12 -16.03
C VAL A 378 19.91 28.44 -17.48
N PRO A 379 21.21 28.43 -17.84
CA PRO A 379 21.65 28.78 -19.18
C PRO A 379 21.35 27.66 -20.18
N GLY A 380 20.41 27.87 -21.10
CA GLY A 380 20.23 27.05 -22.32
C GLY A 380 18.79 26.58 -22.60
N PRO A 381 18.45 26.23 -23.86
CA PRO A 381 17.09 25.93 -24.31
C PRO A 381 16.55 24.53 -23.93
N ILE A 382 17.16 23.82 -22.99
CA ILE A 382 16.70 22.49 -22.57
C ILE A 382 15.60 22.64 -21.51
N LYS A 383 14.38 22.87 -21.98
CA LYS A 383 13.18 22.94 -21.12
C LYS A 383 12.77 21.53 -20.71
N VAL A 384 12.98 21.18 -19.43
CA VAL A 384 12.14 20.49 -18.40
C VAL A 384 11.07 19.44 -18.80
N VAL A 385 10.66 19.31 -20.05
CA VAL A 385 9.48 18.57 -20.53
C VAL A 385 9.70 17.05 -20.57
N ILE A 386 10.95 16.58 -20.68
CA ILE A 386 11.23 15.16 -20.95
C ILE A 386 11.03 14.26 -19.71
N GLY A 387 11.37 14.70 -18.49
CA GLY A 387 11.21 13.90 -17.27
C GLY A 387 9.77 13.88 -16.71
N ILE A 388 8.95 14.88 -17.06
CA ILE A 388 7.57 15.01 -16.57
C ILE A 388 6.60 14.14 -17.38
N LEU A 389 6.95 13.80 -18.63
CA LEU A 389 6.11 12.97 -19.49
C LEU A 389 6.21 11.47 -19.17
N THR A 390 7.36 10.97 -18.74
CA THR A 390 7.51 9.57 -18.28
C THR A 390 6.80 9.34 -16.95
N THR A 391 6.81 10.33 -16.07
CA THR A 391 6.14 10.29 -14.77
C THR A 391 4.62 10.48 -14.87
N GLY A 392 4.16 11.16 -15.93
CA GLY A 392 2.76 11.18 -16.32
C GLY A 392 2.13 9.79 -16.47
N ILE A 393 2.89 8.79 -16.93
CA ILE A 393 2.40 7.40 -17.06
C ILE A 393 2.14 6.78 -15.69
N SER A 394 3.05 7.01 -14.74
CA SER A 394 2.90 6.57 -13.34
C SER A 394 1.70 7.25 -12.67
N LEU A 395 1.53 8.57 -12.90
CA LEU A 395 0.36 9.32 -12.43
C LEU A 395 -0.95 8.77 -13.00
N VAL A 396 -1.00 8.51 -14.30
CA VAL A 396 -2.22 7.99 -14.96
C VAL A 396 -2.51 6.55 -14.51
N ALA A 397 -1.49 5.68 -14.43
CA ALA A 397 -1.67 4.29 -14.01
C ALA A 397 -2.23 4.19 -12.59
N ALA A 398 -1.76 5.03 -11.67
CA ALA A 398 -2.26 5.04 -10.30
C ALA A 398 -3.57 5.78 -10.11
N GLY A 399 -3.82 6.87 -10.87
CA GLY A 399 -5.14 7.49 -10.94
C GLY A 399 -6.19 6.49 -11.42
N LEU A 400 -5.85 5.68 -12.44
CA LEU A 400 -6.69 4.61 -12.95
C LEU A 400 -6.87 3.48 -11.92
N GLN A 401 -5.79 3.04 -11.27
CA GLN A 401 -5.88 2.01 -10.21
C GLN A 401 -6.73 2.49 -9.04
N GLY A 402 -6.56 3.73 -8.61
CA GLY A 402 -7.38 4.38 -7.59
C GLY A 402 -8.86 4.39 -7.98
N ALA A 403 -9.17 4.86 -9.19
CA ALA A 403 -10.53 4.85 -9.71
C ALA A 403 -11.13 3.44 -9.78
N VAL A 404 -10.37 2.42 -10.20
CA VAL A 404 -10.82 1.02 -10.22
C VAL A 404 -11.08 0.49 -8.80
N LEU A 405 -10.20 0.78 -7.83
CA LEU A 405 -10.42 0.35 -6.45
C LEU A 405 -11.68 0.99 -5.87
N THR A 406 -11.90 2.28 -6.11
CA THR A 406 -13.15 2.95 -5.72
C THR A 406 -14.36 2.30 -6.40
N LEU A 407 -14.33 2.13 -7.73
CA LEU A 407 -15.46 1.57 -8.48
C LEU A 407 -15.79 0.14 -8.06
N THR A 408 -14.80 -0.61 -7.59
CA THR A 408 -14.98 -1.99 -7.09
C THR A 408 -15.23 -2.07 -5.59
N GLY A 409 -15.26 -0.95 -4.87
CA GLY A 409 -15.41 -0.90 -3.41
C GLY A 409 -14.23 -1.52 -2.65
N LYS A 410 -13.06 -1.61 -3.28
CA LYS A 410 -11.82 -2.17 -2.73
C LYS A 410 -10.81 -1.09 -2.32
N ASP A 411 -11.25 0.16 -2.26
CA ASP A 411 -10.46 1.29 -1.80
C ASP A 411 -10.41 1.39 -0.27
N THR A 412 -11.04 0.46 0.46
CA THR A 412 -10.98 0.38 1.92
C THR A 412 -10.63 -1.02 2.40
N PHE A 413 -10.06 -1.11 3.61
CA PHE A 413 -9.86 -2.38 4.31
C PHE A 413 -9.95 -2.17 5.82
N THR A 414 -10.28 -3.23 6.56
CA THR A 414 -10.37 -3.23 8.02
C THR A 414 -9.64 -4.41 8.63
N ILE A 415 -8.85 -4.15 9.68
CA ILE A 415 -8.15 -5.16 10.47
C ILE A 415 -8.65 -5.06 11.91
N ASN A 416 -9.22 -6.15 12.41
CA ASN A 416 -9.73 -6.23 13.78
C ASN A 416 -8.66 -6.83 14.70
N LEU A 417 -8.51 -6.25 15.88
CA LEU A 417 -7.67 -6.74 16.97
C LEU A 417 -8.55 -7.26 18.09
N THR A 418 -8.49 -8.56 18.33
CA THR A 418 -9.28 -9.21 19.38
C THR A 418 -8.35 -9.74 20.46
N PRO A 419 -8.45 -9.24 21.71
CA PRO A 419 -7.70 -9.79 22.83
C PRO A 419 -8.40 -11.06 23.33
N HIS A 420 -7.59 -12.04 23.68
CA HIS A 420 -7.98 -13.28 24.35
C HIS A 420 -7.20 -13.30 25.66
N PRO A 421 -7.88 -13.15 26.82
CA PRO A 421 -7.19 -13.23 28.10
C PRO A 421 -6.57 -14.63 28.27
N PRO A 422 -5.52 -14.76 29.11
CA PRO A 422 -4.94 -16.06 29.39
C PRO A 422 -6.03 -17.03 29.88
N PRO A 423 -5.96 -18.32 29.50
CA PRO A 423 -6.80 -19.33 30.11
C PRO A 423 -6.51 -19.34 31.61
N ILE A 424 -7.54 -19.17 32.43
CA ILE A 424 -7.34 -19.24 33.87
C ILE A 424 -7.03 -20.66 34.31
N THR A 425 -6.11 -20.73 35.26
CA THR A 425 -5.64 -21.97 35.87
C THR A 425 -6.02 -21.97 37.34
N LEU A 426 -5.71 -23.05 38.04
CA LEU A 426 -5.91 -23.15 39.48
C LEU A 426 -5.12 -22.10 40.26
N THR A 427 -4.03 -21.58 39.70
CA THR A 427 -3.24 -20.50 40.35
C THR A 427 -4.03 -19.20 40.50
N THR A 428 -5.10 -19.00 39.73
CA THR A 428 -6.03 -17.86 39.88
C THR A 428 -6.67 -17.81 41.28
N PHE A 429 -6.91 -18.98 41.87
CA PHE A 429 -7.51 -19.11 43.20
C PHE A 429 -6.45 -19.17 44.31
N ALA A 430 -5.17 -19.35 43.96
CA ALA A 430 -4.11 -19.65 44.91
C ALA A 430 -3.71 -18.40 45.71
N ALA A 431 -4.15 -18.33 46.95
CA ALA A 431 -3.79 -17.31 47.93
C ALA A 431 -4.30 -17.75 49.32
N GLU A 432 -3.99 -16.95 50.33
CA GLU A 432 -4.73 -16.94 51.59
C GLU A 432 -5.87 -15.94 51.49
N TRP A 433 -7.07 -16.40 51.83
CA TRP A 433 -8.31 -15.66 51.82
C TRP A 433 -8.87 -15.69 53.23
N GLY A 434 -9.32 -14.57 53.74
CA GLY A 434 -9.68 -14.45 55.15
C GLY A 434 -10.98 -13.67 55.38
N GLY A 435 -11.55 -13.91 56.55
CA GLY A 435 -12.59 -13.12 57.20
C GLY A 435 -12.33 -13.12 58.71
N HIS A 436 -13.16 -12.42 59.49
CA HIS A 436 -12.91 -12.20 60.91
C HIS A 436 -12.65 -13.49 61.74
N THR A 437 -13.35 -14.58 61.41
CA THR A 437 -13.32 -15.83 62.17
C THR A 437 -13.00 -17.04 61.30
N ARG A 438 -12.35 -16.81 60.15
CA ARG A 438 -12.25 -17.82 59.10
C ARG A 438 -11.08 -17.58 58.16
N LEU A 439 -10.46 -18.68 57.74
CA LEU A 439 -9.33 -18.68 56.81
C LEU A 439 -9.53 -19.75 55.76
N LEU A 440 -9.22 -19.42 54.51
CA LEU A 440 -9.19 -20.33 53.38
C LEU A 440 -7.84 -20.15 52.67
N ALA A 441 -6.99 -21.17 52.73
CA ALA A 441 -5.72 -21.19 52.01
C ALA A 441 -5.85 -22.10 50.79
N ILE A 442 -5.49 -21.61 49.61
CA ILE A 442 -5.54 -22.37 48.36
C ILE A 442 -4.14 -22.39 47.74
N THR A 443 -3.64 -23.59 47.42
CA THR A 443 -2.34 -23.79 46.77
C THR A 443 -2.44 -23.66 45.25
N LYS A 444 -1.29 -23.51 44.58
CA LYS A 444 -1.19 -23.39 43.10
C LYS A 444 -1.71 -24.61 42.34
N ASP A 445 -1.65 -25.80 42.94
CA ASP A 445 -2.18 -27.05 42.40
C ASP A 445 -3.64 -27.31 42.79
N GLY A 446 -4.28 -26.35 43.47
CA GLY A 446 -5.71 -26.35 43.79
C GLY A 446 -6.09 -27.14 45.03
N LEU A 447 -5.16 -27.47 45.94
CA LEU A 447 -5.53 -27.95 47.27
C LEU A 447 -5.99 -26.75 48.10
N ALA A 448 -7.17 -26.86 48.71
CA ALA A 448 -7.74 -25.83 49.54
C ALA A 448 -7.97 -26.36 50.96
N THR A 449 -7.58 -25.58 51.96
CA THR A 449 -7.83 -25.84 53.38
C THR A 449 -8.58 -24.67 53.98
N GLU A 450 -9.74 -24.96 54.54
CA GLU A 450 -10.64 -23.99 55.17
C GLU A 450 -10.74 -24.30 56.66
N HIS A 451 -10.67 -23.24 57.46
CA HIS A 451 -10.82 -23.24 58.91
C HIS A 451 -11.82 -22.17 59.29
N ILE A 452 -12.82 -22.53 60.10
CA ILE A 452 -13.83 -21.59 60.61
C ILE A 452 -13.94 -21.74 62.13
N ASP A 453 -13.90 -20.62 62.83
CA ASP A 453 -14.14 -20.46 64.26
C ASP A 453 -15.44 -19.71 64.54
N ASP A 454 -15.94 -19.85 65.78
CA ASP A 454 -17.08 -19.12 66.31
C ASP A 454 -16.80 -17.64 66.63
N GLY A 455 -15.56 -17.19 66.42
CA GLY A 455 -15.10 -15.82 66.65
C GLY A 455 -14.63 -15.50 68.06
N CYS A 456 -14.71 -16.46 68.99
CA CYS A 456 -14.09 -16.34 70.29
C CYS A 456 -12.75 -17.07 70.28
N CYS A 457 -12.79 -18.40 70.15
CA CYS A 457 -11.64 -19.31 70.18
C CYS A 457 -12.03 -20.77 69.84
N THR A 458 -13.29 -21.03 69.44
CA THR A 458 -13.78 -22.39 69.30
C THR A 458 -13.88 -22.78 67.82
N PRO A 459 -13.11 -23.79 67.38
CA PRO A 459 -13.22 -24.31 66.03
C PRO A 459 -14.61 -24.88 65.75
N VAL A 460 -15.17 -24.51 64.60
CA VAL A 460 -16.47 -24.98 64.09
C VAL A 460 -16.26 -26.11 63.10
N ILE A 461 -15.38 -25.91 62.11
CA ILE A 461 -15.08 -26.91 61.07
C ILE A 461 -13.68 -26.73 60.47
N ASP A 462 -13.04 -27.85 60.16
CA ASP A 462 -11.91 -27.91 59.21
C ASP A 462 -12.34 -28.65 57.95
N LEU A 463 -12.12 -28.04 56.79
CA LEU A 463 -12.41 -28.62 55.48
C LEU A 463 -11.15 -28.65 54.64
N THR A 464 -10.97 -29.75 53.92
CA THR A 464 -10.03 -29.81 52.79
C THR A 464 -10.79 -30.18 51.55
N PHE A 465 -10.57 -29.44 50.47
CA PHE A 465 -11.13 -29.74 49.16
C PHE A 465 -10.11 -29.53 48.05
N ARG A 466 -10.33 -30.20 46.92
CA ARG A 466 -9.50 -30.07 45.73
C ARG A 466 -10.25 -29.38 44.61
N LEU A 467 -9.61 -28.38 44.02
CA LEU A 467 -10.12 -27.62 42.90
C LEU A 467 -9.77 -28.28 41.58
N SER A 468 -10.68 -28.17 40.62
CA SER A 468 -10.51 -28.64 39.25
C SER A 468 -11.32 -27.79 38.28
N GLN A 469 -11.03 -27.93 36.98
CA GLN A 469 -11.80 -27.31 35.90
C GLN A 469 -12.02 -25.78 36.08
N PRO A 470 -10.97 -24.96 36.23
CA PRO A 470 -11.12 -23.51 36.31
C PRO A 470 -11.76 -22.94 35.03
N ARG A 471 -12.68 -21.97 35.17
CA ARG A 471 -13.43 -21.33 34.06
C ARG A 471 -13.77 -19.87 34.38
N GLY A 472 -13.93 -19.01 33.37
CA GLY A 472 -14.16 -17.55 33.52
C GLY A 472 -12.93 -16.66 33.23
N THR A 473 -12.76 -15.57 33.99
CA THR A 473 -11.63 -14.62 33.91
C THR A 473 -10.93 -14.47 35.27
N PRO A 474 -9.73 -13.87 35.37
CA PRO A 474 -9.05 -13.65 36.65
C PRO A 474 -9.88 -12.89 37.70
N GLU A 475 -10.79 -12.01 37.27
CA GLU A 475 -11.68 -11.26 38.16
C GLU A 475 -12.99 -12.00 38.48
N TYR A 476 -13.41 -12.90 37.60
CA TYR A 476 -14.67 -13.64 37.66
C TYR A 476 -14.42 -15.11 37.29
N ALA A 477 -13.92 -15.89 38.25
CA ALA A 477 -13.56 -17.28 38.02
C ALA A 477 -14.48 -18.24 38.78
N THR A 478 -14.62 -19.46 38.26
CA THR A 478 -15.21 -20.59 38.96
C THR A 478 -14.32 -21.81 38.87
N ALA A 479 -14.32 -22.64 39.90
CA ALA A 479 -13.69 -23.96 39.88
C ALA A 479 -14.61 -24.99 40.55
N THR A 480 -14.56 -26.23 40.07
CA THR A 480 -15.20 -27.37 40.75
C THR A 480 -14.40 -27.70 41.99
N ALA A 481 -15.01 -27.61 43.17
CA ALA A 481 -14.44 -28.02 44.44
C ALA A 481 -14.96 -29.41 44.80
N THR A 482 -14.09 -30.30 45.25
CA THR A 482 -14.45 -31.64 45.76
C THR A 482 -13.87 -31.83 47.14
N VAL A 483 -14.73 -32.04 48.15
CA VAL A 483 -14.30 -32.28 49.53
C VAL A 483 -13.47 -33.57 49.62
N THR A 484 -12.29 -33.47 50.21
CA THR A 484 -11.37 -34.60 50.44
C THR A 484 -11.21 -34.95 51.92
N SER A 485 -11.43 -33.99 52.83
CA SER A 485 -11.41 -34.20 54.27
C SER A 485 -12.40 -33.27 54.96
N VAL A 486 -13.04 -33.75 56.04
CA VAL A 486 -13.93 -32.97 56.90
C VAL A 486 -13.66 -33.34 58.35
N THR A 487 -13.42 -32.35 59.19
CA THR A 487 -13.42 -32.50 60.65
C THR A 487 -14.48 -31.57 61.23
N LEU A 488 -15.58 -32.15 61.70
CA LEU A 488 -16.65 -31.41 62.38
C LEU A 488 -16.27 -31.28 63.86
N LEU A 489 -16.28 -30.06 64.37
CA LEU A 489 -15.94 -29.77 65.77
C LEU A 489 -17.22 -29.29 66.46
N ASN A 490 -17.53 -28.00 66.41
CA ASN A 490 -18.76 -27.43 66.96
C ASN A 490 -19.76 -27.04 65.86
N TRP A 491 -19.95 -27.93 64.89
CA TRP A 491 -20.84 -27.69 63.75
C TRP A 491 -22.32 -27.64 64.20
N PRO A 492 -23.11 -26.63 63.79
CA PRO A 492 -24.53 -26.52 64.15
C PRO A 492 -25.35 -27.72 63.67
N THR A 493 -26.14 -28.33 64.56
CA THR A 493 -26.91 -29.55 64.26
C THR A 493 -28.06 -29.33 63.28
N ASP A 494 -28.49 -28.09 63.11
CA ASP A 494 -29.53 -27.66 62.17
C ASP A 494 -29.00 -27.41 60.74
N LEU A 495 -27.68 -27.35 60.56
CA LEU A 495 -27.04 -27.21 59.25
C LEU A 495 -26.56 -28.55 58.71
N LYS A 496 -26.81 -28.78 57.42
CA LYS A 496 -26.31 -29.97 56.73
C LYS A 496 -24.77 -29.93 56.66
N ALA A 497 -24.11 -30.85 57.38
CA ALA A 497 -22.67 -30.97 57.37
C ALA A 497 -22.13 -31.37 55.98
N PRO A 498 -20.99 -30.81 55.54
CA PRO A 498 -20.29 -31.27 54.34
C PRO A 498 -19.81 -32.72 54.47
N THR A 499 -19.73 -33.45 53.36
CA THR A 499 -19.26 -34.85 53.34
C THR A 499 -18.13 -35.05 52.34
N VAL A 500 -17.17 -35.92 52.65
CA VAL A 500 -16.09 -36.30 51.72
C VAL A 500 -16.69 -36.80 50.39
N GLY A 501 -16.15 -36.33 49.27
CA GLY A 501 -16.65 -36.58 47.91
C GLY A 501 -17.75 -35.63 47.45
N GLN A 502 -18.30 -34.78 48.33
CA GLN A 502 -19.25 -33.74 47.94
C GLN A 502 -18.57 -32.76 46.97
N THR A 503 -19.28 -32.41 45.90
CA THR A 503 -18.81 -31.45 44.90
C THR A 503 -19.62 -30.16 44.97
N GLY A 504 -18.97 -29.05 44.64
CA GLY A 504 -19.55 -27.72 44.62
C GLY A 504 -18.81 -26.81 43.64
N THR A 505 -19.30 -25.58 43.49
CA THR A 505 -18.65 -24.57 42.63
C THR A 505 -18.11 -23.44 43.50
N LEU A 506 -16.78 -23.38 43.61
CA LEU A 506 -16.08 -22.24 44.18
C LEU A 506 -16.18 -21.06 43.22
N LYS A 507 -16.56 -19.88 43.71
CA LYS A 507 -16.72 -18.67 42.88
C LYS A 507 -15.76 -17.59 43.38
N LEU A 508 -14.99 -16.99 42.47
CA LEU A 508 -14.19 -15.79 42.70
C LEU A 508 -14.84 -14.62 41.97
N ARG A 509 -15.08 -13.51 42.68
CA ARG A 509 -15.59 -12.24 42.13
C ARG A 509 -14.88 -11.07 42.78
N HIS A 510 -14.09 -10.32 42.01
CA HIS A 510 -13.38 -9.12 42.47
C HIS A 510 -12.66 -9.28 43.81
N GLY A 511 -11.86 -10.35 43.94
CA GLY A 511 -11.10 -10.59 45.17
C GLY A 511 -11.92 -11.14 46.35
N VAL A 512 -13.16 -11.58 46.10
CA VAL A 512 -14.00 -12.29 47.06
C VAL A 512 -14.24 -13.72 46.56
N ILE A 513 -13.92 -14.71 47.39
CA ILE A 513 -14.28 -16.11 47.17
C ILE A 513 -15.57 -16.44 47.92
N THR A 514 -16.47 -17.17 47.27
CA THR A 514 -17.62 -17.84 47.91
C THR A 514 -17.41 -19.34 47.85
N GLU A 515 -17.31 -19.97 49.01
CA GLU A 515 -17.13 -21.40 49.21
C GLU A 515 -18.50 -22.11 49.21
N PRO A 516 -18.69 -23.20 48.42
CA PRO A 516 -20.01 -23.81 48.22
C PRO A 516 -20.53 -24.72 49.35
N PHE A 517 -19.69 -25.19 50.27
CA PHE A 517 -20.07 -26.18 51.28
C PHE A 517 -20.60 -25.53 52.57
N SER A 518 -19.93 -24.50 53.07
CA SER A 518 -20.36 -23.67 54.19
C SER A 518 -21.19 -22.46 53.74
N GLY A 519 -21.10 -22.08 52.47
CA GLY A 519 -21.73 -20.87 51.92
C GLY A 519 -20.97 -19.59 52.28
N THR A 520 -19.79 -19.72 52.86
CA THR A 520 -19.04 -18.62 53.46
C THR A 520 -18.28 -17.81 52.40
N THR A 521 -18.09 -16.52 52.68
CA THR A 521 -17.31 -15.62 51.82
C THR A 521 -15.95 -15.28 52.43
N TYR A 522 -14.93 -15.23 51.59
CA TYR A 522 -13.55 -14.94 51.96
C TYR A 522 -13.01 -13.79 51.13
N CYS A 523 -12.27 -12.86 51.73
CA CYS A 523 -11.67 -11.74 51.04
C CYS A 523 -10.16 -11.95 50.86
N SER A 524 -9.64 -11.47 49.73
CA SER A 524 -8.21 -11.21 49.59
C SER A 524 -7.74 -10.21 50.65
N LEU A 525 -6.45 -10.22 51.00
CA LEU A 525 -5.88 -9.27 51.97
C LEU A 525 -6.23 -7.81 51.64
N THR A 526 -6.21 -7.42 50.36
CA THR A 526 -6.58 -6.07 49.91
C THR A 526 -8.04 -5.73 50.21
N GLU A 527 -8.95 -6.69 50.04
CA GLU A 527 -10.39 -6.49 50.29
C GLU A 527 -10.77 -6.62 51.77
N GLN A 528 -9.97 -7.34 52.57
CA GLN A 528 -10.12 -7.34 54.03
C GLN A 528 -9.90 -5.95 54.60
N VAL A 529 -8.88 -5.22 54.12
CA VAL A 529 -8.61 -3.82 54.53
C VAL A 529 -9.80 -2.89 54.20
N ARG A 530 -10.61 -3.23 53.19
CA ARG A 530 -11.81 -2.48 52.79
C ARG A 530 -13.08 -2.90 53.54
N ASN A 531 -13.00 -3.86 54.46
CA ASN A 531 -14.14 -4.44 55.19
C ASN A 531 -15.23 -5.07 54.29
N THR A 532 -14.89 -5.52 53.08
CA THR A 532 -15.86 -6.02 52.10
C THR A 532 -16.50 -7.36 52.48
N CYS A 533 -15.81 -8.23 53.26
CA CYS A 533 -16.31 -9.57 53.63
C CYS A 533 -16.90 -9.68 55.04
N GLY A 534 -17.22 -8.54 55.66
CA GLY A 534 -17.76 -8.48 57.02
C GLY A 534 -16.69 -8.79 58.07
N ALA A 535 -16.56 -7.86 59.02
CA ALA A 535 -16.23 -8.21 60.39
C ALA A 535 -17.50 -8.71 61.08
#